data_AF-A0A812Y451-F1
#
_entry.id   AF-A0A812Y451-F1
#
_cell.length_a   1.000
_cell.length_b   1.000
_cell.length_c   1.000
_cell.angle_alpha   90.00
_cell.angle_beta   90.00
_cell.angle_gamma   90.00
#
_symmetry.space_group_name_H-M   'P 1'
#
loop_
_entity.id
_entity.type
_entity.pdbx_description
1 polymer ?
#
loop_
_entity_poly.entity_id
_entity_poly.type
_entity_poly.pdbx_seq_one_letter_code
_entity_poly.pdbx_strand_id
1 'polypeptide(L)'
;MPYVCQIHPSRQNPTDVFSLLASTLPTATHFYLNYVPVQWGTHVMNMMRYMPLAKYLGYRKVCSDEKARERAEPEDQDYYGMGSRSARHTLIAVTGLVFCTLSPLITVLCLFNGFLCRYVYAYLCVYAETRKADLGGVFWSTKIRHIQQGLLIYIVLMTGVLLQRGSSIGPGVIA
;
A
#
# COMPACT_ATOMS: atom_id res chain seq x y z
N MET A 1 -5.09 -27.26 -19.12
CA MET A 1 -5.50 -27.52 -17.73
C MET A 1 -6.50 -26.44 -17.35
N PRO A 2 -7.79 -26.77 -17.19
CA PRO A 2 -8.86 -25.79 -17.03
C PRO A 2 -8.84 -25.18 -15.63
N TYR A 3 -8.88 -23.84 -15.54
CA TYR A 3 -9.05 -23.09 -14.31
C TYR A 3 -10.53 -23.14 -13.91
N VAL A 4 -10.93 -24.21 -13.24
CA VAL A 4 -12.24 -24.28 -12.58
C VAL A 4 -12.18 -23.40 -11.33
N CYS A 5 -13.05 -22.39 -11.28
CA CYS A 5 -13.36 -21.64 -10.07
C CYS A 5 -13.95 -22.62 -9.04
N GLN A 6 -13.08 -23.22 -8.21
CA GLN A 6 -13.47 -24.06 -7.08
C GLN A 6 -14.07 -23.15 -6.01
N ILE A 7 -15.36 -22.87 -6.13
CA ILE A 7 -16.16 -22.25 -5.07
C ILE A 7 -16.10 -23.22 -3.86
N HIS A 8 -15.32 -22.86 -2.84
CA HIS A 8 -15.18 -23.67 -1.62
C HIS A 8 -16.55 -23.97 -0.98
N PRO A 9 -16.73 -25.13 -0.33
CA PRO A 9 -18.00 -25.55 0.30
C PRO A 9 -18.39 -24.73 1.55
N SER A 10 -17.76 -23.57 1.79
CA SER A 10 -17.83 -22.74 3.00
C SER A 10 -19.21 -22.13 3.33
N ARG A 11 -20.28 -22.49 2.61
CA ARG A 11 -21.64 -22.02 2.92
C ARG A 11 -22.33 -22.77 4.05
N GLN A 12 -21.79 -23.88 4.53
CA GLN A 12 -22.51 -24.75 5.49
C GLN A 12 -22.14 -24.49 6.95
N ASN A 13 -20.91 -24.06 7.28
CA ASN A 13 -20.51 -23.75 8.66
C ASN A 13 -19.80 -22.38 8.75
N PRO A 14 -20.22 -21.46 9.64
CA PRO A 14 -19.63 -20.13 9.77
C PRO A 14 -18.17 -20.15 10.26
N THR A 15 -17.72 -21.24 10.89
CA THR A 15 -16.36 -21.43 11.39
C THR A 15 -15.34 -21.79 10.30
N ASP A 16 -15.79 -22.25 9.13
CA ASP A 16 -14.90 -22.62 8.01
C ASP A 16 -14.23 -21.41 7.34
N VAL A 17 -14.68 -20.19 7.67
CA VAL A 17 -14.02 -18.96 7.20
C VAL A 17 -12.60 -18.87 7.74
N PHE A 18 -12.33 -19.31 8.97
CA PHE A 18 -10.99 -19.28 9.56
C PHE A 18 -10.05 -20.30 8.91
N SER A 19 -10.56 -21.47 8.54
CA SER A 19 -9.76 -22.49 7.85
C SER A 19 -9.42 -22.07 6.41
N LEU A 20 -10.36 -21.43 5.71
CA LEU A 20 -10.15 -20.85 4.39
C LEU A 20 -9.16 -19.67 4.43
N LEU A 21 -9.29 -18.79 5.43
CA LEU A 21 -8.34 -17.70 5.61
C LEU A 21 -6.94 -18.29 5.79
N ALA A 22 -6.78 -19.26 6.67
CA ALA A 22 -5.48 -19.81 6.95
C ALA A 22 -4.85 -20.63 5.81
N SER A 23 -5.65 -21.27 4.95
CA SER A 23 -5.14 -21.93 3.74
C SER A 23 -4.71 -20.93 2.64
N THR A 24 -5.32 -19.75 2.59
CA THR A 24 -5.01 -18.71 1.59
C THR A 24 -3.91 -17.75 2.03
N LEU A 25 -3.60 -17.68 3.33
CA LEU A 25 -2.59 -16.77 3.89
C LEU A 25 -1.18 -16.92 3.30
N PRO A 26 -0.63 -18.13 3.09
CA PRO A 26 0.70 -18.27 2.49
C PRO A 26 0.76 -17.67 1.09
N THR A 27 -0.28 -17.89 0.28
CA THR A 27 -0.39 -17.32 -1.08
C THR A 27 -0.47 -15.80 -1.04
N ALA A 28 -1.27 -15.24 -0.14
CA ALA A 28 -1.37 -13.79 0.04
C ALA A 28 -0.04 -13.18 0.52
N THR A 29 0.66 -13.85 1.44
CA THR A 29 1.98 -13.41 1.94
C THR A 29 3.01 -13.36 0.81
N HIS A 30 3.08 -14.40 -0.04
CA HIS A 30 3.98 -14.41 -1.20
C HIS A 30 3.68 -13.31 -2.20
N PHE A 31 2.40 -13.02 -2.46
CA PHE A 31 2.00 -11.90 -3.30
C PHE A 31 2.56 -10.58 -2.76
N TYR A 32 2.38 -10.30 -1.46
CA TYR A 32 2.83 -9.05 -0.86
C TYR A 32 4.35 -8.93 -0.76
N LEU A 33 5.06 -10.05 -0.56
CA LEU A 33 6.53 -10.09 -0.61
C LEU A 33 7.08 -9.65 -1.97
N ASN A 34 6.38 -9.96 -3.06
CA ASN A 34 6.75 -9.51 -4.41
C ASN A 34 6.22 -8.11 -4.72
N TYR A 35 5.03 -7.76 -4.23
CA TYR A 35 4.42 -6.45 -4.47
C TYR A 35 5.22 -5.30 -3.87
N VAL A 36 5.71 -5.42 -2.63
CA VAL A 36 6.42 -4.31 -1.96
C VAL A 36 7.67 -3.87 -2.73
N PRO A 37 8.57 -4.77 -3.19
CA PRO A 37 9.70 -4.37 -4.04
C PRO A 37 9.32 -3.74 -5.37
N VAL A 38 8.22 -4.17 -6.01
CA VAL A 38 7.73 -3.55 -7.24
C VAL A 38 7.38 -2.08 -7.03
N GLN A 39 6.86 -1.73 -5.85
CA GLN A 39 6.57 -0.33 -5.51
C GLN A 39 7.81 0.56 -5.48
N TRP A 40 9.00 0.00 -5.21
CA TRP A 40 10.25 0.77 -5.25
C TRP A 40 10.52 1.34 -6.65
N GLY A 41 10.24 0.55 -7.68
CA GLY A 41 10.30 1.02 -9.07
C GLY A 41 9.38 2.20 -9.32
N THR A 42 8.18 2.20 -8.72
CA THR A 42 7.25 3.33 -8.83
C THR A 42 7.78 4.59 -8.15
N HIS A 43 8.47 4.46 -7.01
CA HIS A 43 9.09 5.60 -6.33
C HIS A 43 10.24 6.19 -7.15
N VAL A 44 11.07 5.34 -7.77
CA VAL A 44 12.14 5.79 -8.68
C VAL A 44 11.57 6.48 -9.92
N MET A 45 10.50 5.93 -10.52
CA MET A 45 9.82 6.60 -11.64
C MET A 45 9.28 7.98 -11.25
N ASN A 46 8.79 8.15 -10.02
CA ASN A 46 8.33 9.44 -9.55
C ASN A 46 9.48 10.46 -9.44
N MET A 47 10.71 10.04 -9.12
CA MET A 47 11.86 10.94 -9.14
C MET A 47 12.11 11.57 -10.51
N MET A 48 11.90 10.80 -11.59
CA MET A 48 12.09 11.29 -12.95
C MET A 48 11.00 12.28 -13.38
N ARG A 49 9.91 12.41 -12.62
CA ARG A 49 8.72 13.25 -12.96
C ARG A 49 8.30 13.07 -14.41
N TYR A 50 8.28 11.82 -14.86
CA TYR A 50 8.07 11.45 -16.26
C TYR A 50 6.72 11.95 -16.81
N MET A 51 5.67 12.00 -15.97
CA MET A 51 4.36 12.51 -16.37
C MET A 51 4.33 14.03 -16.58
N PRO A 52 4.77 14.88 -15.63
CA PRO A 52 4.97 16.31 -15.89
C PRO A 52 5.85 16.58 -17.12
N LEU A 53 6.94 15.81 -17.30
CA LEU A 53 7.81 15.96 -18.47
C LEU A 53 7.08 15.65 -19.78
N ALA A 54 6.31 14.55 -19.83
CA ALA A 54 5.52 14.20 -21.00
C ALA A 54 4.48 15.29 -21.34
N LYS A 55 3.77 15.82 -20.32
CA LYS A 55 2.83 16.94 -20.51
C LYS A 55 3.55 18.19 -21.04
N TYR A 56 4.71 18.52 -20.47
CA TYR A 56 5.50 19.66 -20.91
C TYR A 56 5.94 19.53 -22.38
N LEU A 57 6.48 18.38 -22.78
CA LEU A 57 6.88 18.14 -24.18
C LEU A 57 5.68 18.19 -25.14
N GLY A 58 4.50 17.78 -24.69
CA GLY A 58 3.25 17.94 -25.45
C GLY A 58 2.84 19.41 -25.59
N TYR A 59 2.75 20.15 -24.48
CA TYR A 59 2.31 21.54 -24.47
C TYR A 59 3.29 22.50 -25.14
N ARG A 60 4.59 22.20 -25.12
CA ARG A 60 5.62 23.01 -25.82
C ARG A 60 5.40 23.08 -27.33
N LYS A 61 4.68 22.11 -27.92
CA LYS A 61 4.34 22.14 -29.35
C LYS A 61 3.25 23.16 -29.71
N VAL A 62 2.48 23.63 -28.72
CA VAL A 62 1.27 24.44 -28.94
C VAL A 62 1.33 25.80 -28.20
N CYS A 63 2.03 25.85 -27.08
CA CYS A 63 2.11 27.00 -26.19
C CYS A 63 3.57 27.46 -26.01
N SER A 64 3.76 28.71 -25.57
CA SER A 64 5.07 29.19 -25.09
C SER A 64 5.57 28.36 -23.91
N ASP A 65 6.88 28.29 -23.74
CA ASP A 65 7.56 27.48 -22.70
C ASP A 65 7.01 27.76 -21.29
N GLU A 66 6.72 29.02 -20.97
CA GLU A 66 6.18 29.42 -19.67
C GLU A 66 4.77 28.86 -19.43
N LYS A 67 3.86 29.02 -20.40
CA LYS A 67 2.50 28.46 -20.33
C LYS A 67 2.49 26.94 -20.38
N ALA A 68 3.43 26.34 -21.10
CA ALA A 68 3.59 24.89 -21.16
C ALA A 68 4.02 24.32 -19.80
N ARG A 69 4.91 25.02 -19.09
CA ARG A 69 5.32 24.65 -17.73
C ARG A 69 4.16 24.75 -16.74
N GLU A 70 3.45 25.88 -16.75
CA GLU A 70 2.31 26.12 -15.87
C GLU A 70 1.21 25.05 -16.06
N ARG A 71 0.94 24.63 -17.29
CA ARG A 71 -0.08 23.60 -17.58
C ARG A 71 0.40 22.16 -17.33
N ALA A 72 1.70 21.92 -17.26
CA ALA A 72 2.26 20.61 -17.01
C ALA A 72 2.33 20.25 -15.51
N GLU A 73 2.49 21.25 -14.65
CA GLU A 73 2.66 21.07 -13.19
C GLU A 73 1.39 20.69 -12.41
N PRO A 74 0.15 20.93 -12.88
CA PRO A 74 -1.03 20.27 -12.35
C PRO A 74 -0.90 18.76 -12.50
N GLU A 75 -0.46 18.13 -11.41
CA GLU A 75 -0.44 16.69 -11.27
C GLU A 75 -1.87 16.16 -11.31
N ASP A 76 -2.04 15.00 -11.92
CA ASP A 76 -3.30 14.28 -11.86
C ASP A 76 -3.60 13.96 -10.39
N GLN A 77 -4.72 14.45 -9.86
CA GLN A 77 -5.08 14.26 -8.46
C GLN A 77 -5.46 12.82 -8.14
N ASP A 78 -5.97 12.07 -9.13
CA ASP A 78 -6.42 10.70 -8.94
C ASP A 78 -5.24 9.74 -8.83
N TYR A 79 -4.17 10.01 -9.59
CA TYR A 79 -2.99 9.14 -9.60
C TYR A 79 -1.78 9.71 -8.86
N TYR A 80 -1.52 11.01 -8.93
CA TYR A 80 -0.35 11.65 -8.29
C TYR A 80 -0.73 12.63 -7.18
N GLY A 81 -2.02 12.81 -6.89
CA GLY A 81 -2.48 13.67 -5.82
C GLY A 81 -2.06 13.20 -4.43
N MET A 82 -2.17 14.13 -3.48
CA MET A 82 -1.79 13.91 -2.08
C MET A 82 -2.56 12.73 -1.47
N GLY A 83 -3.86 12.60 -1.78
CA GLY A 83 -4.70 11.50 -1.33
C GLY A 83 -4.24 10.14 -1.87
N SER A 84 -4.11 10.00 -3.18
CA SER A 84 -3.68 8.75 -3.83
C SER A 84 -2.30 8.29 -3.36
N ARG A 85 -1.34 9.22 -3.21
CA ARG A 85 -0.02 8.90 -2.64
C ARG A 85 -0.17 8.46 -1.19
N SER A 86 -0.93 9.20 -0.38
CA SER A 86 -1.13 8.89 1.04
C SER A 86 -1.68 7.48 1.25
N ALA A 87 -2.67 7.07 0.45
CA ALA A 87 -3.30 5.76 0.50
C ALA A 87 -2.32 4.62 0.16
N ARG A 88 -1.49 4.78 -0.87
CA ARG A 88 -0.46 3.79 -1.25
C ARG A 88 0.58 3.58 -0.15
N HIS A 89 1.05 4.65 0.49
CA HIS A 89 2.01 4.54 1.60
C HIS A 89 1.37 3.83 2.79
N THR A 90 0.12 4.15 3.11
CA THR A 90 -0.62 3.50 4.20
C THR A 90 -0.90 2.04 3.91
N LEU A 91 -1.19 1.67 2.65
CA LEU A 91 -1.37 0.28 2.27
C LEU A 91 -0.10 -0.54 2.58
N ILE A 92 1.08 -0.07 2.18
CA ILE A 92 2.36 -0.75 2.47
C ILE A 92 2.61 -0.86 3.98
N ALA A 93 2.28 0.19 4.74
CA ALA A 93 2.43 0.18 6.19
C ALA A 93 1.48 -0.83 6.87
N VAL A 94 0.21 -0.86 6.46
CA VAL A 94 -0.79 -1.80 6.97
C VAL A 94 -0.46 -3.23 6.57
N THR A 95 -0.02 -3.48 5.33
CA THR A 95 0.47 -4.80 4.90
C THR A 95 1.64 -5.27 5.75
N GLY A 96 2.62 -4.40 6.01
CA GLY A 96 3.74 -4.72 6.91
C GLY A 96 3.26 -5.08 8.32
N LEU A 97 2.28 -4.35 8.85
CA LEU A 97 1.69 -4.61 10.17
C LEU A 97 0.90 -5.92 10.22
N VAL A 98 0.07 -6.22 9.21
CA VAL A 98 -0.79 -7.40 9.20
C VAL A 98 0.02 -8.69 9.04
N PHE A 99 1.12 -8.67 8.29
CA PHE A 99 1.93 -9.85 8.01
C PHE A 99 3.23 -9.93 8.82
N CYS A 100 3.49 -9.01 9.75
CA CYS A 100 4.78 -8.89 10.45
C CYS A 100 5.22 -10.19 11.15
N THR A 101 4.30 -10.88 11.81
CA THR A 101 4.56 -12.11 12.57
C THR A 101 4.47 -13.36 11.69
N LEU A 102 3.73 -13.31 10.57
CA LEU A 102 3.65 -14.43 9.61
C LEU A 102 4.91 -14.54 8.75
N SER A 103 5.46 -13.40 8.33
CA SER A 103 6.70 -13.32 7.56
C SER A 103 7.51 -12.10 8.00
N PRO A 104 8.46 -12.27 8.92
CA PRO A 104 9.29 -11.16 9.43
C PRO A 104 10.05 -10.41 8.32
N LEU A 105 10.32 -11.09 7.19
CA LEU A 105 10.96 -10.51 6.02
C LEU A 105 10.17 -9.34 5.44
N ILE A 106 8.83 -9.40 5.46
CA ILE A 106 8.00 -8.32 4.92
C ILE A 106 8.23 -7.00 5.65
N THR A 107 8.49 -7.06 6.96
CA THR A 107 8.77 -5.89 7.80
C THR A 107 10.05 -5.20 7.35
N VAL A 108 11.09 -5.98 7.01
CA VAL A 108 12.36 -5.45 6.49
C VAL A 108 12.14 -4.75 5.15
N LEU A 109 11.35 -5.36 4.25
CA LEU A 109 11.02 -4.78 2.95
C LEU A 109 10.20 -3.48 3.09
N CYS A 110 9.21 -3.47 3.99
CA CYS A 110 8.40 -2.29 4.29
C CYS A 110 9.23 -1.17 4.94
N LEU A 111 10.18 -1.51 5.82
CA LEU A 111 11.09 -0.54 6.42
C LEU A 111 12.00 0.09 5.36
N PHE A 112 12.59 -0.72 4.49
CA PHE A 112 13.38 -0.24 3.36
C PHE A 112 12.55 0.66 2.43
N ASN A 113 11.29 0.28 2.14
CA ASN A 113 10.36 1.13 1.41
C ASN A 113 10.16 2.49 2.10
N GLY A 114 9.99 2.50 3.42
CA GLY A 114 9.86 3.73 4.22
C GLY A 114 11.09 4.64 4.09
N PHE A 115 12.29 4.08 4.17
CA PHE A 115 13.53 4.82 3.93
C PHE A 115 13.59 5.39 2.51
N LEU A 116 13.32 4.56 1.49
CA LEU A 116 13.30 5.01 0.09
C LEU A 116 12.30 6.16 -0.11
N CYS A 117 11.08 6.03 0.42
CA CYS A 117 10.07 7.09 0.38
C CYS A 117 10.57 8.38 1.05
N ARG A 118 11.24 8.27 2.22
CA ARG A 118 11.79 9.43 2.93
C ARG A 118 12.85 10.16 2.11
N TYR A 119 13.67 9.46 1.33
CA TYR A 119 14.65 10.08 0.43
C TYR A 119 13.98 10.69 -0.80
N VAL A 120 13.18 9.90 -1.52
CA VAL A 120 12.51 10.31 -2.76
C VAL A 120 11.60 11.51 -2.55
N TYR A 121 10.66 11.42 -1.60
CA TYR A 121 9.66 12.47 -1.42
C TYR A 121 10.23 13.70 -0.72
N ALA A 122 11.31 13.58 0.05
CA ALA A 122 11.98 14.77 0.58
C ALA A 122 12.65 15.59 -0.52
N TYR A 123 13.27 14.92 -1.50
CA TYR A 123 13.81 15.62 -2.66
C TYR A 123 12.69 16.25 -3.50
N LEU A 124 11.64 15.47 -3.80
CA LEU A 124 10.53 15.92 -4.66
C LEU A 124 9.80 17.12 -4.06
N CYS A 125 9.41 17.06 -2.79
CA CYS A 125 8.65 18.12 -2.13
C CYS A 125 9.45 19.42 -1.95
N VAL A 126 10.78 19.34 -1.85
CA VAL A 126 11.63 20.54 -1.63
C VAL A 126 12.04 21.19 -2.94
N TYR A 127 12.44 20.40 -3.93
CA TYR A 127 13.11 20.93 -5.13
C TYR A 127 12.29 20.84 -6.41
N ALA A 128 11.42 19.85 -6.54
CA ALA A 128 10.82 19.53 -7.84
C ALA A 128 9.34 19.91 -7.92
N GLU A 129 8.56 19.67 -6.87
CA GLU A 129 7.12 19.91 -6.86
C GLU A 129 6.78 21.33 -6.43
N THR A 130 5.69 21.85 -6.99
CA THR A 130 5.10 23.11 -6.53
C THR A 130 4.42 22.93 -5.18
N ARG A 131 4.41 24.00 -4.39
CA ARG A 131 3.73 24.01 -3.10
C ARG A 131 2.24 23.75 -3.30
N LYS A 132 1.75 22.68 -2.67
CA LYS A 132 0.33 22.36 -2.62
C LYS A 132 -0.32 23.16 -1.50
N ALA A 133 -1.64 23.35 -1.58
CA ALA A 133 -2.41 23.99 -0.51
C ALA A 133 -2.28 23.21 0.80
N ASP A 134 -2.15 23.92 1.91
CA ASP A 134 -2.14 23.32 3.23
C ASP A 134 -3.55 22.84 3.60
N LEU A 135 -3.65 21.58 3.99
CA LEU A 135 -4.90 20.91 4.37
C LEU A 135 -4.94 20.60 5.87
N GLY A 136 -4.05 21.21 6.67
CA GLY A 136 -4.07 21.10 8.13
C GLY A 136 -3.82 19.67 8.65
N GLY A 137 -3.17 18.82 7.86
CA GLY A 137 -2.83 17.46 8.25
C GLY A 137 -3.99 16.45 8.20
N VAL A 138 -5.10 16.72 7.51
CA VAL A 138 -6.23 15.76 7.39
C VAL A 138 -5.77 14.36 6.95
N PHE A 139 -4.82 14.28 6.01
CA PHE A 139 -4.27 12.99 5.58
C PHE A 139 -3.58 12.25 6.72
N TRP A 140 -2.87 12.94 7.62
CA TRP A 140 -2.24 12.30 8.78
C TRP A 140 -3.27 11.59 9.67
N SER A 141 -4.35 12.29 10.05
CA SER A 141 -5.42 11.72 10.86
C SER A 141 -6.07 10.51 10.18
N THR A 142 -6.30 10.56 8.87
CA THR A 142 -6.86 9.45 8.10
C THR A 142 -5.92 8.24 8.09
N LYS A 143 -4.61 8.45 7.92
CA LYS A 143 -3.62 7.35 7.94
C LYS A 143 -3.59 6.65 9.29
N ILE A 144 -3.66 7.38 10.39
CA ILE A 144 -3.69 6.80 11.74
C ILE A 144 -4.93 5.91 11.92
N ARG A 145 -6.11 6.35 11.44
CA ARG A 145 -7.32 5.52 11.47
C ARG A 145 -7.17 4.24 10.67
N HIS A 146 -6.57 4.31 9.48
CA HIS A 146 -6.30 3.12 8.67
C HIS A 146 -5.31 2.17 9.34
N ILE A 147 -4.29 2.68 10.05
CA ILE A 147 -3.37 1.85 10.83
C ILE A 147 -4.11 1.16 11.99
N GLN A 148 -5.00 1.87 12.69
CA GLN A 148 -5.84 1.29 13.75
C GLN A 148 -6.75 0.19 13.20
N GLN A 149 -7.38 0.41 12.03
CA GLN A 149 -8.17 -0.63 11.36
C GLN A 149 -7.29 -1.81 10.93
N GLY A 150 -6.08 -1.56 10.45
CA GLY A 150 -5.09 -2.59 10.14
C GLY A 150 -4.72 -3.44 11.36
N LEU A 151 -4.63 -2.83 12.54
CA LEU A 151 -4.40 -3.55 13.80
C LEU A 151 -5.56 -4.47 14.16
N LEU A 152 -6.81 -4.02 13.97
CA LEU A 152 -7.97 -4.89 14.17
C LEU A 152 -7.96 -6.08 13.21
N ILE A 153 -7.59 -5.86 11.94
CA ILE A 153 -7.42 -6.93 10.95
C ILE A 153 -6.33 -7.91 11.39
N TYR A 154 -5.21 -7.41 11.90
CA TYR A 154 -4.13 -8.24 12.44
C TYR A 154 -4.59 -9.13 13.60
N ILE A 155 -5.34 -8.57 14.56
CA ILE A 155 -5.85 -9.33 15.72
C ILE A 155 -6.78 -10.47 15.26
N VAL A 156 -7.75 -10.17 14.40
CA VAL A 156 -8.68 -11.17 13.86
C VAL A 156 -7.93 -12.25 13.07
N LEU A 157 -6.96 -11.82 12.25
CA LEU A 157 -6.15 -12.72 11.47
C LEU A 157 -5.35 -13.68 12.36
N MET A 158 -4.68 -13.15 13.39
CA MET A 158 -3.86 -13.94 14.29
C MET A 158 -4.67 -14.86 15.18
N THR A 159 -5.84 -14.41 15.62
CA THR A 159 -6.83 -15.27 16.29
C THR A 159 -7.15 -16.49 15.42
N GLY A 160 -7.47 -16.28 14.13
CA GLY A 160 -7.74 -17.38 13.19
C GLY A 160 -6.55 -18.33 13.00
N VAL A 161 -5.34 -17.78 12.86
CA VAL A 161 -4.12 -18.58 12.69
C VAL A 161 -3.81 -19.41 13.95
N LEU A 162 -3.95 -18.83 15.14
CA LEU A 162 -3.69 -19.50 16.41
C LEU A 162 -4.75 -20.57 16.71
N LEU A 163 -6.02 -20.33 16.39
CA LEU A 163 -7.08 -21.33 16.54
C LEU A 163 -6.89 -22.53 15.62
N GLN A 164 -6.38 -22.34 14.40
CA GLN A 164 -6.14 -23.45 13.48
C GLN A 164 -4.86 -24.23 13.83
N ARG A 165 -3.80 -23.55 14.27
CA ARG A 165 -2.50 -24.17 14.58
C ARG A 165 -2.37 -24.66 16.02
N GLY A 166 -3.21 -24.17 16.92
CA GLY A 166 -3.20 -24.53 18.33
C GLY A 166 -3.80 -25.92 18.56
N SER A 167 -3.14 -26.72 19.40
CA SER A 167 -3.67 -27.98 19.91
C SER A 167 -4.79 -27.78 20.95
N SER A 168 -4.94 -26.55 21.47
CA SER A 168 -6.02 -26.13 22.36
C SER A 168 -6.60 -24.80 21.90
N ILE A 169 -7.85 -24.53 22.29
CA ILE A 169 -8.59 -23.31 21.91
C ILE A 169 -8.08 -22.07 22.69
N GLY A 170 -7.42 -22.26 23.84
CA GLY A 170 -6.99 -21.20 24.76
C GLY A 170 -6.17 -20.07 24.14
N PRO A 171 -5.11 -20.35 23.35
CA PRO A 171 -4.27 -19.31 22.73
C PRO A 171 -5.02 -18.40 21.76
N GLY A 172 -6.08 -18.89 21.10
CA GLY A 172 -6.87 -18.10 20.18
C GLY A 172 -7.93 -17.23 20.84
N VAL A 173 -8.43 -17.60 22.03
CA VAL A 173 -9.45 -16.82 22.76
C VAL A 173 -8.84 -15.61 23.49
N ILE A 174 -7.54 -15.67 23.81
CA ILE A 174 -6.82 -14.62 24.53
C ILE A 174 -6.24 -13.55 23.57
N ALA A 175 -6.12 -13.88 22.28
CA ALA A 175 -5.45 -13.08 21.26
C ALA A 175 -6.22 -11.83 20.82
#